data_AF-A0A522XR93-F1
#
_entry.id   AF-A0A522XR93-F1
#
_cell.length_a   1.000
_cell.length_b   1.000
_cell.length_c   1.000
_cell.angle_alpha   90.00
_cell.angle_beta   90.00
_cell.angle_gamma   90.00
#
_symmetry.space_group_name_H-M   'P 1'
#
loop_
_entity.id
_entity.type
_entity.pdbx_description
1 polymer ?
#
loop_
_entity_poly.entity_id
_entity_poly.type
_entity_poly.pdbx_seq_one_letter_code
_entity_poly.pdbx_strand_id
1 'polypeptide(L)'
;MKGSTRILVFLVSTLVFLTALVYFLAAYSEYIDGISDHGAQIEIMLFSVVGIAHVPLAIWMLRNKMNSRAPYVISIIISLALIGLYGLARITILPIVGLESSFGEIDIISKILQASIVVISLFLLPELRRRQSYEIHGT
;
A
#
# COMPACT_ATOMS: atom_id res chain seq x y z
N MET A 1 22.42 -3.40 -12.78
CA MET A 1 20.99 -3.74 -12.67
C MET A 1 20.39 -3.60 -14.05
N LYS A 2 19.62 -4.60 -14.53
CA LYS A 2 18.95 -4.49 -15.83
C LYS A 2 18.05 -3.25 -15.83
N GLY A 3 18.00 -2.51 -16.93
CA GLY A 3 17.21 -1.27 -17.02
C GLY A 3 15.74 -1.48 -16.63
N SER A 4 15.17 -2.62 -17.03
CA SER A 4 13.80 -3.03 -16.68
C SER A 4 13.56 -3.14 -15.18
N THR A 5 14.50 -3.72 -14.41
CA THR A 5 14.36 -3.81 -12.95
C THR A 5 14.35 -2.44 -12.29
N ARG A 6 15.15 -1.48 -12.79
CA ARG A 6 15.17 -0.11 -12.23
C ARG A 6 13.82 0.58 -12.42
N ILE A 7 13.24 0.40 -13.60
CA ILE A 7 11.93 0.95 -13.95
C ILE A 7 10.85 0.35 -13.05
N LEU A 8 10.85 -0.97 -12.83
CA LEU A 8 9.89 -1.63 -11.96
C LEU A 8 9.99 -1.18 -10.50
N VAL A 9 11.20 -0.96 -10.00
CA VAL A 9 11.42 -0.40 -8.65
C VAL A 9 10.87 1.01 -8.55
N PHE A 10 11.13 1.87 -9.54
CA PHE A 10 10.57 3.22 -9.57
C PHE A 10 9.04 3.17 -9.62
N LEU A 11 8.49 2.35 -10.51
CA LEU A 11 7.05 2.20 -10.69
C LEU A 11 6.38 1.78 -9.39
N VAL A 12 6.85 0.71 -8.74
CA VAL A 12 6.23 0.24 -7.48
C VAL A 12 6.40 1.24 -6.35
N SER A 13 7.55 1.92 -6.26
CA SER A 13 7.76 2.97 -5.24
C SER A 13 6.79 4.14 -5.44
N THR A 14 6.57 4.56 -6.69
CA THR A 14 5.59 5.58 -7.04
C THR A 14 4.17 5.12 -6.72
N LEU A 15 3.81 3.87 -7.02
CA LEU A 15 2.49 3.33 -6.66
C LEU A 15 2.27 3.30 -5.14
N VAL A 16 3.27 2.91 -4.36
CA VAL A 16 3.21 2.93 -2.89
C VAL A 16 3.03 4.37 -2.38
N PHE A 17 3.73 5.34 -2.98
CA PHE A 17 3.58 6.75 -2.63
C PHE A 17 2.20 7.31 -3.01
N LEU A 18 1.70 6.98 -4.20
CA LEU A 18 0.34 7.35 -4.64
C LEU A 18 -0.73 6.73 -3.73
N THR A 19 -0.50 5.51 -3.25
CA THR A 19 -1.38 4.87 -2.28
C THR A 19 -1.45 5.68 -0.98
N ALA A 20 -0.33 6.22 -0.50
CA ALA A 20 -0.32 7.13 0.64
C ALA A 20 -1.19 8.38 0.40
N LEU A 21 -1.04 9.00 -0.78
CA LEU A 21 -1.83 10.16 -1.16
C LEU A 21 -3.34 9.85 -1.20
N VAL A 22 -3.72 8.72 -1.82
CA VAL A 22 -5.13 8.29 -1.89
C VAL A 22 -5.71 8.07 -0.49
N TYR A 23 -4.95 7.48 0.43
CA TYR A 23 -5.41 7.31 1.81
C TYR A 23 -5.50 8.62 2.60
N PHE A 24 -4.62 9.59 2.37
CA PHE A 24 -4.79 10.92 2.95
C PHE A 24 -6.03 11.64 2.39
N LEU A 25 -6.32 11.47 1.10
CA LEU A 25 -7.55 12.00 0.50
C LEU A 25 -8.80 11.32 1.07
N ALA A 26 -8.75 10.01 1.30
CA ALA A 26 -9.83 9.27 1.96
C ALA A 26 -10.08 9.81 3.37
N ALA A 27 -9.02 9.95 4.18
CA ALA A 27 -9.11 10.52 5.52
C ALA A 27 -9.66 11.96 5.51
N TYR A 28 -9.27 12.75 4.50
CA TYR A 28 -9.75 14.13 4.36
C TYR A 28 -11.22 14.20 3.98
N SER A 29 -11.68 13.35 3.05
CA SER A 29 -13.11 13.27 2.68
C SER A 29 -13.96 12.96 3.91
N GLU A 30 -13.57 11.92 4.65
CA GLU A 30 -14.29 11.48 5.85
C GLU A 30 -14.30 12.56 6.95
N TYR A 31 -13.21 13.32 7.07
CA TYR A 31 -13.14 14.45 7.99
C TYR A 31 -14.10 15.59 7.63
N ILE A 32 -14.27 15.87 6.33
CA ILE A 32 -15.17 16.93 5.84
C ILE A 32 -16.64 16.50 5.91
N ASP A 33 -16.94 15.23 5.64
CA ASP A 33 -18.31 14.72 5.51
C ASP A 33 -19.04 14.50 6.85
N GLY A 34 -18.34 14.49 7.99
CA GLY A 34 -18.96 14.76 9.30
C GLY A 34 -18.49 13.90 10.45
N ILE A 35 -17.74 14.53 11.37
CA ILE A 35 -17.09 13.98 12.58
C ILE A 35 -18.06 13.44 13.66
N SER A 36 -19.36 13.35 13.39
CA SER A 36 -20.39 13.01 14.39
C SER A 36 -20.68 11.50 14.52
N ASP A 37 -20.11 10.66 13.66
CA ASP A 37 -20.14 9.20 13.78
C ASP A 37 -18.81 8.67 14.35
N HIS A 38 -18.90 7.71 15.27
CA HIS A 38 -17.73 6.96 15.78
C HIS A 38 -17.08 6.12 14.67
N GLY A 39 -17.84 5.67 13.66
CA GLY A 39 -17.29 4.99 12.48
C GLY A 39 -16.31 5.87 11.69
N ALA A 40 -16.72 7.11 11.39
CA ALA A 40 -15.91 8.09 10.69
C ALA A 40 -14.55 8.35 11.37
N GLN A 41 -14.53 8.43 12.71
CA GLN A 41 -13.29 8.66 13.46
C GLN A 41 -12.30 7.49 13.33
N ILE A 42 -12.81 6.25 13.34
CA ILE A 42 -11.97 5.05 13.18
C ILE A 42 -11.41 5.00 11.76
N GLU A 43 -12.20 5.34 10.75
CA GLU A 43 -11.77 5.40 9.36
C GLU A 43 -10.69 6.46 9.11
N ILE A 44 -10.90 7.68 9.61
CA ILE A 44 -9.91 8.77 9.53
C ILE A 44 -8.59 8.32 10.15
N MET A 45 -8.62 7.70 11.33
CA MET A 45 -7.41 7.17 11.99
C MET A 45 -6.75 6.09 11.15
N LEU A 46 -7.52 5.09 10.68
CA LEU A 46 -7.00 3.98 9.89
C LEU A 46 -6.34 4.49 8.60
N PHE A 47 -7.03 5.32 7.83
CA PHE A 47 -6.52 5.88 6.58
C PHE A 47 -5.30 6.77 6.81
N SER A 48 -5.29 7.57 7.88
CA SER A 48 -4.12 8.40 8.23
C SER A 48 -2.89 7.55 8.59
N VAL A 49 -3.06 6.51 9.42
CA VAL A 49 -1.98 5.59 9.79
C VAL A 49 -1.43 4.88 8.55
N VAL A 50 -2.32 4.43 7.67
CA VAL A 50 -1.93 3.78 6.41
C VAL A 50 -1.16 4.75 5.52
N GLY A 51 -1.64 5.98 5.34
CA GLY A 51 -0.95 7.03 4.58
C GLY A 51 0.46 7.30 5.13
N ILE A 52 0.56 7.50 6.45
CA ILE A 52 1.84 7.73 7.13
C ILE A 52 2.79 6.54 6.96
N ALA A 53 2.31 5.30 7.03
CA ALA A 53 3.16 4.11 6.91
C ALA A 53 3.71 3.90 5.49
N HIS A 54 2.96 4.30 4.45
CA HIS A 54 3.36 4.12 3.06
C HIS A 54 4.45 5.08 2.60
N VAL A 55 4.50 6.31 3.13
CA VAL A 55 5.53 7.31 2.78
C VAL A 55 6.97 6.83 3.09
N PRO A 56 7.33 6.43 4.32
CA PRO A 56 8.68 5.95 4.62
C PRO A 56 8.98 4.64 3.88
N LEU A 57 7.98 3.80 3.61
CA LEU A 57 8.15 2.58 2.82
C LEU A 57 8.57 2.89 1.36
N ALA A 58 7.89 3.85 0.71
CA ALA A 58 8.26 4.31 -0.63
C ALA A 58 9.67 4.93 -0.63
N ILE A 59 9.99 5.75 0.37
CA ILE A 59 11.34 6.32 0.52
C ILE A 59 12.40 5.22 0.70
N TRP A 60 12.09 4.17 1.46
CA TRP A 60 13.01 3.04 1.67
C TRP A 60 13.31 2.28 0.38
N MET A 61 12.29 2.04 -0.45
CA MET A 61 12.45 1.41 -1.77
C MET A 61 13.42 2.19 -2.67
N LEU A 62 13.34 3.52 -2.64
CA LEU A 62 14.20 4.42 -3.42
C LEU A 62 15.62 4.56 -2.85
N ARG A 63 15.76 4.66 -1.52
CA ARG A 63 17.05 4.92 -0.86
C ARG A 63 17.99 3.73 -0.83
N ASN A 64 17.49 2.50 -0.76
CA ASN A 64 18.32 1.33 -0.42
C ASN A 64 19.12 0.75 -1.60
N LYS A 65 19.55 1.59 -2.55
CA LYS A 65 20.15 1.21 -3.85
C LYS A 65 19.39 0.10 -4.59
N MET A 66 18.10 -0.06 -4.29
CA MET A 66 17.21 -1.04 -4.91
C MET A 66 17.58 -2.52 -4.66
N ASN A 67 18.30 -2.84 -3.57
CA ASN A 67 18.83 -4.19 -3.34
C ASN A 67 18.13 -4.99 -2.22
N SER A 68 17.40 -4.33 -1.34
CA SER A 68 16.70 -5.02 -0.24
C SER A 68 15.34 -5.53 -0.71
N ARG A 69 15.07 -6.83 -0.51
CA ARG A 69 13.74 -7.41 -0.76
C ARG A 69 12.71 -7.01 0.30
N ALA A 70 13.15 -6.59 1.48
CA ALA A 70 12.28 -6.34 2.64
C ALA A 70 11.14 -5.34 2.36
N PRO A 71 11.38 -4.14 1.80
CA PRO A 71 10.29 -3.19 1.56
C PRO A 71 9.22 -3.74 0.60
N TYR A 72 9.60 -4.57 -0.38
CA TYR A 72 8.65 -5.18 -1.32
C TYR A 72 7.79 -6.24 -0.65
N VAL A 73 8.37 -7.10 0.19
CA VAL A 73 7.61 -8.07 0.99
C VAL A 73 6.63 -7.36 1.93
N ILE A 74 7.10 -6.32 2.62
CA ILE A 74 6.26 -5.50 3.51
C ILE A 74 5.10 -4.86 2.73
N SER A 75 5.37 -4.31 1.55
CA SER A 75 4.32 -3.72 0.71
C SER A 75 3.27 -4.73 0.26
N ILE A 76 3.65 -5.98 -0.03
CA ILE A 76 2.72 -7.05 -0.36
C ILE A 76 1.83 -7.36 0.84
N ILE A 77 2.43 -7.56 2.03
CA ILE A 77 1.70 -7.91 3.25
C ILE A 77 0.70 -6.81 3.60
N ILE A 78 1.14 -5.55 3.60
CA ILE A 78 0.27 -4.40 3.91
C ILE A 78 -0.86 -4.29 2.88
N SER A 79 -0.56 -4.42 1.58
CA SER A 79 -1.57 -4.35 0.52
C SER A 79 -2.61 -5.47 0.64
N LEU A 80 -2.18 -6.71 0.89
CA LEU A 80 -3.10 -7.83 1.09
C LEU A 80 -3.94 -7.67 2.35
N ALA A 81 -3.36 -7.17 3.44
CA ALA A 81 -4.08 -6.88 4.68
C ALA A 81 -5.17 -5.83 4.47
N LEU A 82 -4.88 -4.76 3.71
CA LEU A 82 -5.85 -3.69 3.42
C LEU A 82 -6.97 -4.14 2.47
N ILE A 83 -6.64 -4.91 1.43
CA ILE A 83 -7.65 -5.56 0.55
C ILE A 83 -8.53 -6.49 1.38
N GLY A 84 -7.93 -7.33 2.23
CA GLY A 84 -8.63 -8.26 3.09
C GLY A 84 -9.54 -7.55 4.09
N LEU A 85 -9.04 -6.51 4.76
CA LEU A 85 -9.81 -5.69 5.70
C LEU A 85 -11.01 -5.04 5.01
N TYR A 86 -10.82 -4.49 3.80
CA TYR A 86 -11.92 -3.94 3.00
C TYR A 86 -12.98 -5.00 2.66
N GLY A 87 -12.55 -6.20 2.23
CA GLY A 87 -13.46 -7.31 1.95
C GLY A 87 -14.24 -7.73 3.20
N LEU A 88 -13.56 -7.86 4.34
CA LEU A 88 -14.19 -8.21 5.62
C LEU A 88 -15.19 -7.14 6.07
N ALA A 89 -14.83 -5.86 5.99
CA ALA A 89 -15.72 -4.75 6.32
C ALA A 89 -17.02 -4.73 5.48
N ARG A 90 -17.00 -5.31 4.28
CA ARG A 90 -18.18 -5.40 3.40
C ARG A 90 -18.99 -6.69 3.60
N ILE A 91 -18.35 -7.80 3.98
CA ILE A 91 -19.03 -9.10 4.18
C ILE A 91 -19.63 -9.20 5.58
N THR A 92 -18.87 -8.77 6.57
CA THR A 92 -19.35 -8.69 7.96
C THR A 92 -19.89 -7.30 8.18
N ILE A 93 -21.08 -7.19 8.76
CA ILE A 93 -21.62 -5.93 9.30
C ILE A 93 -20.77 -5.57 10.52
N LEU A 94 -19.48 -5.25 10.29
CA LEU A 94 -18.62 -4.67 11.29
C LEU A 94 -18.98 -3.18 11.30
N PRO A 95 -19.56 -2.65 12.40
CA PRO A 95 -19.87 -1.23 12.54
C PRO A 95 -18.60 -0.41 12.81
N ILE A 96 -17.51 -0.75 12.10
CA ILE A 96 -16.19 -0.12 12.18
C ILE A 96 -15.96 0.77 10.95
N VAL A 97 -16.75 0.59 9.89
CA VAL A 97 -16.63 1.32 8.63
C VAL A 97 -18.05 1.67 8.20
N GLY A 98 -18.36 2.97 8.13
CA GLY A 98 -19.66 3.52 7.81
C GLY A 98 -20.23 2.89 6.55
N LEU A 99 -21.41 2.30 6.66
CA LEU A 99 -22.11 1.64 5.57
C LEU A 99 -22.72 2.68 4.61
N GLU A 100 -21.85 3.35 3.86
CA GLU A 100 -22.24 3.93 2.57
C GLU A 100 -22.45 2.76 1.59
N SER A 101 -23.69 2.57 1.16
CA SER A 101 -24.10 1.55 0.17
C SER A 101 -23.49 1.75 -1.22
N SER A 102 -22.77 2.86 -1.41
CA SER A 102 -22.02 3.19 -2.62
C SER A 102 -20.57 2.75 -2.51
N PHE A 103 -20.01 2.26 -3.62
CA PHE A 103 -18.57 2.15 -3.73
C PHE A 103 -17.98 3.56 -3.81
N GLY A 104 -17.31 4.01 -2.74
CA GLY A 104 -16.52 5.23 -2.82
C GLY A 104 -15.47 5.11 -3.93
N GLU A 105 -15.37 6.10 -4.81
CA GLU A 105 -14.42 6.06 -5.92
C GLU A 105 -12.97 5.90 -5.42
N ILE A 106 -12.65 6.55 -4.29
CA ILE A 106 -11.37 6.48 -3.59
C ILE A 106 -11.08 5.05 -3.10
N ASP A 107 -12.11 4.32 -2.70
CA ASP A 107 -11.98 2.94 -2.26
C ASP A 107 -11.58 2.01 -3.40
N ILE A 108 -12.21 2.14 -4.56
CA ILE A 108 -11.87 1.31 -5.73
C ILE A 108 -10.44 1.63 -6.20
N ILE A 109 -10.10 2.91 -6.30
CA ILE A 109 -8.78 3.37 -6.75
C ILE A 109 -7.67 2.80 -5.86
N SER A 110 -7.84 2.87 -4.53
CA SER A 110 -6.84 2.33 -3.60
C SER A 110 -6.64 0.82 -3.77
N LYS A 111 -7.69 0.06 -4.09
CA LYS A 111 -7.58 -1.40 -4.25
C LYS A 111 -6.89 -1.78 -5.56
N ILE A 112 -7.13 -1.02 -6.64
CA ILE A 112 -6.40 -1.16 -7.92
C ILE A 112 -4.91 -0.88 -7.72
N LEU A 113 -4.57 0.18 -6.99
CA LEU A 113 -3.18 0.50 -6.67
C LEU A 113 -2.52 -0.62 -5.86
N GLN A 114 -3.19 -1.13 -4.81
CA GLN A 114 -2.70 -2.24 -3.98
C GLN A 114 -2.50 -3.53 -4.78
N ALA A 115 -3.45 -3.89 -5.64
CA ALA A 115 -3.31 -5.05 -6.53
C ALA A 115 -2.10 -4.89 -7.47
N SER A 116 -1.90 -3.69 -8.02
CA SER A 116 -0.75 -3.38 -8.87
C SER A 116 0.58 -3.50 -8.10
N ILE A 117 0.64 -3.00 -6.86
CA ILE A 117 1.79 -3.14 -5.97
C ILE A 117 2.10 -4.61 -5.72
N VAL A 118 1.09 -5.43 -5.41
CA VAL A 118 1.27 -6.87 -5.16
C VAL A 118 1.85 -7.56 -6.38
N VAL A 119 1.26 -7.35 -7.57
CA VAL A 119 1.70 -8.00 -8.81
C VAL A 119 3.13 -7.62 -9.17
N ILE A 120 3.45 -6.32 -9.15
CA ILE A 120 4.79 -5.82 -9.53
C ILE A 120 5.83 -6.26 -8.50
N SER A 121 5.51 -6.19 -7.19
CA SER A 121 6.41 -6.65 -6.14
C SER A 121 6.70 -8.14 -6.24
N LEU A 122 5.69 -8.98 -6.48
CA LEU A 122 5.87 -10.43 -6.68
C LEU A 122 6.77 -10.72 -7.88
N PHE A 123 6.62 -9.97 -8.97
CA PHE A 123 7.49 -10.10 -10.14
C PHE A 123 8.95 -9.67 -9.85
N LEU A 124 9.14 -8.69 -8.97
CA LEU A 124 10.46 -8.16 -8.62
C LEU A 124 11.23 -9.05 -7.63
N LEU A 125 10.54 -9.75 -6.72
CA LEU A 125 11.15 -10.52 -5.64
C LEU A 125 12.17 -11.58 -6.10
N PRO A 126 11.93 -12.39 -7.16
CA PRO A 126 12.91 -13.37 -7.63
C PRO A 126 14.23 -12.71 -8.09
N GLU A 127 14.14 -11.55 -8.74
CA GLU A 127 15.32 -10.82 -9.23
C GLU A 127 16.13 -10.23 -8.07
N LEU A 128 15.45 -9.69 -7.04
CA LEU A 128 16.10 -9.17 -5.83
C LEU A 128 16.73 -10.28 -5.00
N ARG A 129 16.05 -11.44 -4.87
CA ARG A 129 16.58 -12.61 -4.14
C ARG A 129 17.89 -13.09 -4.73
N ARG A 130 17.98 -13.19 -6.07
CA ARG A 130 19.21 -13.61 -6.75
C ARG A 130 20.38 -12.67 -6.39
N ARG A 131 20.15 -11.36 -6.41
CA ARG A 131 21.18 -10.34 -6.10
C ARG A 131 21.69 -10.43 -4.68
N GLN A 132 20.81 -10.54 -3.70
CA GLN A 132 21.21 -10.68 -2.30
C GLN A 132 22.06 -11.94 -2.07
N SER A 133 21.76 -13.04 -2.78
CA SER A 133 22.56 -14.27 -2.68
C SER A 133 23.99 -14.11 -3.22
N TYR A 134 24.16 -13.37 -4.33
CA TYR A 134 25.48 -13.08 -4.89
C TYR A 134 26.35 -12.21 -3.99
N GLU A 135 25.76 -11.23 -3.30
CA GLU A 135 26.51 -10.38 -2.36
C GLU A 135 26.95 -11.12 -1.10
N ILE A 136 26.22 -12.16 -0.69
CA ILE A 136 26.53 -12.94 0.53
C ILE A 136 27.53 -14.09 0.25
N HIS A 137 27.51 -14.70 -0.93
CA HIS A 137 28.36 -15.87 -1.26
C HIS A 137 29.51 -15.57 -2.23
N GLY A 138 29.62 -14.34 -2.73
CA GLY A 138 30.64 -13.91 -3.69
C GLY A 138 31.87 -13.25 -3.06
N THR A 139 32.07 -13.38 -1.75
CA THR A 139 33.22 -12.84 -0.99
C THR A 139 34.07 -13.95 -0.41
#